data_AF-A0A1Y0CAT9-F1
#
_entry.id   AF-A0A1Y0CAT9-F1
#
_cell.length_a   1.000
_cell.length_b   1.000
_cell.length_c   1.000
_cell.angle_alpha   90.00
_cell.angle_beta   90.00
_cell.angle_gamma   90.00
#
_symmetry.space_group_name_H-M   'P 1'
#
loop_
_entity.id
_entity.type
_entity.pdbx_description
1 polymer ?
#
loop_
_entity_poly.entity_id
_entity_poly.type
_entity_poly.pdbx_seq_one_letter_code
_entity_poly.pdbx_strand_id
1 'polypeptide(L)'
;MNDQPYDLFGDVFRRYFTRAVDVYPHVGRRLVHQLLASSDDVQDRVAEARHAALVWSRAESSGTGMTSECFVITQCGLMYAANFDDATHRLHYLATPAGLFDAFIDRVEDTPLQSGEIVAVDRRCSHDLESAHPMDAALRRILDEFETLRVDVRAA
;
A
#
# COMPACT_ATOMS: atom_id res chain seq x y z
N MET A 1 24.04 -1.57 14.64
CA MET A 1 23.35 -1.22 13.38
C MET A 1 21.96 -1.79 13.50
N ASN A 2 20.92 -0.94 13.46
CA ASN A 2 19.55 -1.43 13.35
C ASN A 2 19.35 -1.81 11.88
N ASP A 3 19.42 -3.11 11.56
CA ASP A 3 19.05 -3.67 10.27
C ASP A 3 17.52 -3.66 10.11
N GLN A 4 16.89 -2.50 10.30
CA GLN A 4 15.51 -2.33 9.91
C GLN A 4 15.51 -2.15 8.39
N PRO A 5 14.85 -3.06 7.63
CA PRO A 5 14.75 -2.91 6.19
C PRO A 5 14.13 -1.53 5.89
N TYR A 6 14.74 -0.81 4.96
CA TYR A 6 14.28 0.51 4.53
C TYR A 6 12.84 0.39 4.01
N ASP A 7 11.89 0.99 4.74
CA ASP A 7 10.48 1.02 4.37
C ASP A 7 10.18 2.35 3.66
N LEU A 8 10.57 2.42 2.38
CA LEU A 8 10.30 3.56 1.51
C LEU A 8 8.84 3.99 1.59
N PHE A 9 7.92 3.03 1.60
CA PHE A 9 6.50 3.31 1.66
C PHE A 9 6.05 3.84 3.02
N GLY A 10 6.60 3.33 4.12
CA GLY A 10 6.43 3.93 5.44
C GLY A 10 6.88 5.39 5.48
N ASP A 11 7.98 5.74 4.81
CA ASP A 11 8.46 7.13 4.73
C ASP A 11 7.57 8.01 3.85
N VAL A 12 7.18 7.53 2.67
CA VAL A 12 6.30 8.26 1.74
C VAL A 12 4.91 8.48 2.38
N PHE A 13 4.33 7.46 3.03
CA PHE A 13 3.04 7.58 3.70
C PHE A 13 3.08 8.56 4.87
N ARG A 14 4.13 8.50 5.72
CA ARG A 14 4.29 9.46 6.83
C ARG A 14 4.44 10.91 6.39
N ARG A 15 5.00 11.12 5.20
CA ARG A 15 5.17 12.47 4.65
C ARG A 15 3.91 13.00 3.96
N TYR A 16 3.02 12.10 3.52
CA TYR A 16 1.77 12.48 2.86
C TYR A 16 0.60 12.58 3.84
N PHE A 17 0.41 11.59 4.71
CA PHE A 17 -0.68 11.56 5.68
C PHE A 17 -0.23 12.18 6.99
N THR A 18 -0.99 13.18 7.46
CA THR A 18 -0.65 13.93 8.69
C THR A 18 -0.99 13.12 9.93
N ARG A 19 -2.02 12.27 9.85
CA ARG A 19 -2.51 11.44 10.96
C ARG A 19 -2.40 9.95 10.67
N ALA A 20 -1.34 9.53 9.98
CA ALA A 20 -1.13 8.13 9.66
C ALA A 20 -1.15 7.23 10.92
N VAL A 21 -1.85 6.11 10.80
CA VAL A 21 -1.70 5.00 11.75
C VAL A 21 -0.49 4.18 11.30
N ASP A 22 0.70 4.67 11.68
CA ASP A 22 1.96 3.93 11.49
C ASP A 22 2.08 2.74 12.44
N VAL A 23 1.28 2.76 13.51
CA VAL A 23 1.26 1.74 14.56
C VAL A 23 -0.15 1.18 14.66
N TYR A 24 -0.34 0.03 14.03
CA TYR A 24 -1.48 -0.87 14.15
C TYR A 24 -2.17 -0.78 15.53
N PRO A 25 -3.28 -0.04 15.71
CA PRO A 25 -3.93 0.11 16.98
C PRO A 25 -4.60 -1.23 17.23
N HIS A 26 -4.32 -1.86 18.38
CA HIS A 26 -4.89 -3.16 18.73
C HIS A 26 -6.43 -3.19 18.60
N VAL A 27 -7.09 -2.04 18.77
CA VAL A 27 -8.54 -1.85 18.63
C VAL A 27 -9.01 -1.90 17.17
N GLY A 28 -8.26 -1.32 16.23
CA GLY A 28 -8.57 -1.33 14.79
C GLY A 28 -8.22 -2.66 14.11
N ARG A 29 -7.25 -3.41 14.66
CA ARG A 29 -6.76 -4.65 14.05
C ARG A 29 -7.85 -5.70 13.81
N ARG A 30 -8.72 -5.94 14.78
CA ARG A 30 -9.78 -6.94 14.65
C ARG A 30 -10.83 -6.51 13.62
N LEU A 31 -11.18 -5.23 13.61
CA LEU A 31 -12.12 -4.65 12.65
C LEU A 31 -11.56 -4.70 11.23
N VAL A 32 -10.30 -4.35 11.05
CA VAL A 32 -9.64 -4.40 9.74
C VAL A 32 -9.44 -5.84 9.25
N HIS A 33 -9.02 -6.78 10.11
CA HIS A 33 -8.97 -8.18 9.72
C HIS A 33 -10.36 -8.76 9.41
N GLN A 34 -11.40 -8.37 10.15
CA GLN A 34 -12.78 -8.76 9.84
C GLN A 34 -13.24 -8.16 8.52
N LEU A 35 -12.93 -6.89 8.25
CA LEU A 35 -13.19 -6.21 6.98
C LEU A 35 -12.58 -6.97 5.80
N LEU A 36 -11.27 -7.27 5.87
CA LEU A 36 -10.55 -8.04 4.85
C LEU A 36 -11.12 -9.44 4.64
N ALA A 37 -11.52 -10.10 5.73
CA ALA A 37 -12.05 -11.46 5.67
C ALA A 37 -13.53 -11.50 5.25
N SER A 38 -14.23 -10.36 5.22
CA SER A 38 -15.67 -10.27 4.95
C SER A 38 -16.02 -9.70 3.59
N SER A 39 -15.09 -9.00 2.93
CA SER A 39 -15.32 -8.39 1.61
C SER A 39 -14.45 -9.07 0.57
N ASP A 40 -15.08 -9.90 -0.27
CA ASP A 40 -14.44 -10.52 -1.43
C ASP A 40 -13.85 -9.47 -2.38
N ASP A 41 -14.49 -8.29 -2.48
CA ASP A 41 -14.00 -7.20 -3.33
C ASP A 41 -12.62 -6.69 -2.87
N VAL A 42 -12.41 -6.49 -1.56
CA VAL A 42 -11.09 -6.05 -1.06
C VAL A 42 -10.01 -7.09 -1.34
N GLN A 43 -10.33 -8.39 -1.16
CA GLN A 43 -9.40 -9.47 -1.48
C GLN A 43 -9.07 -9.52 -2.97
N ASP A 44 -10.07 -9.38 -3.83
CA ASP A 44 -9.91 -9.37 -5.28
C ASP A 44 -9.05 -8.19 -5.74
N ARG A 45 -9.25 -6.97 -5.19
CA ARG A 45 -8.41 -5.81 -5.51
C ARG A 45 -6.97 -5.96 -5.05
N VAL A 46 -6.76 -6.50 -3.85
CA VAL A 46 -5.41 -6.79 -3.37
C VAL A 46 -4.74 -7.85 -4.26
N ALA A 47 -5.47 -8.89 -4.67
CA ALA A 47 -4.97 -9.90 -5.57
C ALA A 47 -4.62 -9.32 -6.95
N GLU A 48 -5.45 -8.43 -7.49
CA GLU A 48 -5.21 -7.74 -8.77
C GLU A 48 -3.96 -6.84 -8.70
N ALA A 49 -3.84 -6.01 -7.66
CA ALA A 49 -2.69 -5.13 -7.46
C ALA A 49 -1.39 -5.93 -7.25
N ARG A 50 -1.45 -7.01 -6.45
CA ARG A 50 -0.33 -7.94 -6.27
C ARG A 50 0.08 -8.58 -7.60
N HIS A 51 -0.88 -9.01 -8.40
CA HIS A 51 -0.60 -9.60 -9.71
C HIS A 51 0.09 -8.59 -10.64
N ALA A 52 -0.39 -7.35 -10.69
CA ALA A 52 0.23 -6.28 -11.47
C ALA A 52 1.67 -5.99 -11.01
N ALA A 53 1.91 -5.93 -9.70
CA ALA A 53 3.24 -5.74 -9.13
C ALA A 53 4.20 -6.85 -9.54
N LEU A 54 3.77 -8.11 -9.49
CA LEU A 54 4.55 -9.27 -9.91
C LEU A 54 4.84 -9.30 -11.41
N VAL A 55 3.88 -8.89 -12.25
CA VAL A 55 4.08 -8.81 -13.70
C VAL A 55 5.09 -7.71 -14.02
N TRP A 56 4.96 -6.55 -13.38
CA TRP A 56 5.90 -5.44 -13.54
C TRP A 56 7.31 -5.82 -13.07
N SER A 57 7.45 -6.40 -11.87
CA SER A 57 8.75 -6.74 -11.30
C SER A 57 9.53 -7.72 -12.19
N ARG A 58 8.83 -8.69 -12.80
CA ARG A 58 9.40 -9.66 -13.76
C ARG A 58 9.83 -9.03 -15.08
N ALA A 59 9.20 -7.92 -15.48
CA ALA A 59 9.57 -7.20 -16.68
C ALA A 59 10.83 -6.35 -16.46
N GLU A 60 10.96 -5.77 -15.27
CA GLU A 60 12.11 -4.92 -14.89
C GLU A 60 13.33 -5.73 -14.43
N SER A 61 13.13 -6.92 -13.88
CA SER A 61 14.20 -7.71 -13.27
C SER A 61 14.01 -9.22 -13.45
N SER A 62 15.13 -9.92 -13.61
CA SER A 62 15.24 -11.38 -13.56
C SER A 62 15.38 -11.95 -12.14
N GLY A 63 15.30 -11.09 -11.11
CA GLY A 63 15.64 -11.32 -9.71
C GLY A 63 14.50 -11.67 -8.76
N THR A 64 14.86 -11.86 -7.49
CA THR A 64 14.12 -12.55 -6.43
C THR A 64 12.76 -11.97 -6.05
N GLY A 65 11.95 -12.85 -5.44
CA GLY A 65 10.56 -12.58 -5.06
C GLY A 65 10.38 -11.41 -4.10
N MET A 66 9.12 -10.97 -4.02
CA MET A 66 8.64 -9.90 -3.15
C MET A 66 9.18 -10.02 -1.72
N THR A 67 9.83 -8.97 -1.23
CA THR A 67 10.43 -8.93 0.11
C THR A 67 9.46 -8.43 1.16
N SER A 68 8.52 -7.58 0.75
CA SER A 68 7.43 -7.12 1.61
C SER A 68 6.26 -6.61 0.78
N GLU A 69 5.08 -6.67 1.38
CA GLU A 69 3.88 -6.02 0.85
C GLU A 69 3.00 -5.52 1.98
N CYS A 70 2.31 -4.42 1.71
CA CYS A 70 1.26 -3.91 2.56
C CYS A 70 0.15 -3.34 1.69
N PHE A 71 -1.03 -3.23 2.26
CA PHE A 71 -2.07 -2.38 1.69
C PHE A 71 -2.43 -1.30 2.71
N VAL A 72 -2.88 -0.17 2.19
CA VAL A 72 -3.31 0.97 2.98
C VAL A 72 -4.75 1.27 2.61
N ILE A 73 -5.63 1.26 3.59
CA ILE A 73 -6.99 1.73 3.41
C ILE A 73 -6.99 3.23 3.66
N THR A 74 -7.47 4.01 2.71
CA THR A 74 -7.58 5.48 2.81
C THR A 74 -9.03 5.91 2.59
N GLN A 75 -9.38 7.15 2.91
CA GLN A 75 -10.69 7.71 2.56
C GLN A 75 -10.95 7.72 1.03
N CYS A 76 -9.89 7.75 0.23
CA CYS A 76 -9.92 7.79 -1.24
C CYS A 76 -9.91 6.41 -1.89
N GLY A 77 -9.93 5.33 -1.10
CA GLY A 77 -9.86 3.96 -1.60
C GLY A 77 -8.65 3.19 -1.09
N LEU A 78 -8.41 2.02 -1.68
CA LEU A 78 -7.31 1.14 -1.33
C LEU A 78 -6.02 1.59 -2.01
N MET A 79 -4.90 1.44 -1.33
CA MET A 79 -3.56 1.48 -1.90
C MET A 79 -2.88 0.15 -1.65
N TYR A 80 -1.98 -0.25 -2.53
CA TYR A 80 -1.17 -1.45 -2.38
C TYR A 80 0.29 -1.10 -2.65
N ALA A 81 1.18 -1.56 -1.79
CA ALA A 81 2.60 -1.33 -1.93
C ALA A 81 3.38 -2.63 -1.80
N ALA A 82 4.34 -2.86 -2.68
CA ALA A 82 5.18 -4.05 -2.68
C ALA A 82 6.63 -3.68 -2.96
N ASN A 83 7.55 -4.31 -2.23
CA ASN A 83 8.98 -4.19 -2.44
C ASN A 83 9.52 -5.51 -2.98
N PHE A 84 10.48 -5.41 -3.90
CA PHE A 84 11.21 -6.53 -4.45
C PHE A 84 12.70 -6.21 -4.40
N ASP A 85 13.51 -7.21 -4.08
CA ASP A 85 14.96 -7.11 -4.16
C ASP A 85 15.45 -7.99 -5.31
N ASP A 86 16.35 -7.43 -6.11
CA ASP A 86 17.18 -8.12 -7.08
C ASP A 86 18.66 -7.95 -6.68
N ALA A 87 19.54 -8.75 -7.28
CA ALA A 87 20.99 -8.68 -7.10
C ALA A 87 21.57 -7.28 -7.39
N THR A 88 20.91 -6.48 -8.23
CA THR A 88 21.39 -5.14 -8.65
C THR A 88 20.38 -4.02 -8.42
N HIS A 89 19.11 -4.33 -8.15
CA HIS A 89 18.04 -3.34 -8.08
C HIS A 89 17.11 -3.58 -6.89
N ARG A 90 16.55 -2.49 -6.36
CA ARG A 90 15.41 -2.53 -5.46
C ARG A 90 14.21 -1.95 -6.18
N LEU A 91 13.13 -2.71 -6.26
CA LEU A 91 11.93 -2.31 -6.98
C LEU A 91 10.81 -2.03 -5.99
N HIS A 92 10.18 -0.88 -6.13
CA HIS A 92 9.09 -0.42 -5.30
C HIS A 92 7.85 -0.21 -6.18
N TYR A 93 6.81 -0.99 -5.95
CA TYR A 93 5.55 -0.85 -6.66
C TYR A 93 4.49 -0.24 -5.74
N LEU A 94 3.79 0.78 -6.22
CA LEU A 94 2.70 1.45 -5.50
C LEU A 94 1.47 1.57 -6.39
N ALA A 95 0.42 0.81 -6.11
CA ALA A 95 -0.89 1.05 -6.67
C ALA A 95 -1.68 2.01 -5.78
N THR A 96 -2.27 3.02 -6.40
CA THR A 96 -2.99 4.12 -5.75
C THR A 96 -4.40 4.24 -6.31
N PRO A 97 -5.35 4.78 -5.53
CA PRO A 97 -6.61 5.23 -6.08
C PRO A 97 -6.39 6.47 -6.95
N ALA A 98 -7.28 6.67 -7.93
CA ALA A 98 -7.13 7.75 -8.92
C ALA A 98 -6.97 9.13 -8.28
N GLY A 99 -7.69 9.42 -7.19
CA GLY A 99 -7.61 10.69 -6.48
C GLY A 99 -6.28 10.94 -5.75
N LEU A 100 -5.45 9.90 -5.55
CA LEU A 100 -4.14 10.01 -4.90
C LEU A 100 -2.98 9.86 -5.89
N PHE A 101 -3.23 9.43 -7.13
CA PHE A 101 -2.18 9.10 -8.09
C PHE A 101 -1.18 10.25 -8.31
N ASP A 102 -1.66 11.42 -8.74
CA ASP A 102 -0.79 12.57 -9.05
C ASP A 102 -0.01 13.02 -7.81
N ALA A 103 -0.65 13.02 -6.64
CA ALA A 103 -0.01 13.40 -5.40
C ALA A 103 1.13 12.45 -5.00
N PHE A 104 0.97 11.14 -5.25
CA PHE A 104 2.02 10.16 -4.97
C PHE A 104 3.13 10.16 -6.02
N ILE A 105 2.85 10.53 -7.28
CA ILE A 105 3.89 10.81 -8.28
C ILE A 105 4.78 11.94 -7.75
N ASP A 106 4.20 13.09 -7.39
CA ASP A 106 4.95 14.24 -6.86
C ASP A 106 5.79 13.85 -5.63
N ARG A 107 5.21 13.06 -4.71
CA ARG A 107 5.93 12.60 -3.50
C ARG A 107 7.10 11.68 -3.82
N VAL A 108 6.95 10.78 -4.79
CA VAL A 108 8.03 9.87 -5.21
C VAL A 108 9.13 10.67 -5.90
N GLU A 109 8.79 11.64 -6.74
CA GLU A 109 9.78 12.53 -7.37
C GLU A 109 10.57 13.35 -6.35
N ASP A 110 9.93 13.79 -5.27
CA ASP A 110 10.57 14.52 -4.16
C ASP A 110 11.38 13.63 -3.19
N THR A 111 11.32 12.30 -3.35
CA THR A 111 11.97 11.35 -2.43
C THR A 111 13.35 10.97 -2.96
N PRO A 112 14.44 11.14 -2.16
CA PRO A 112 15.77 10.75 -2.59
C PRO A 112 15.87 9.23 -2.67
N LEU A 113 15.98 8.71 -3.90
CA LEU A 113 16.17 7.28 -4.16
C LEU A 113 17.64 6.88 -4.09
N GLN A 114 17.92 5.69 -3.56
CA GLN A 114 19.25 5.10 -3.59
C GLN A 114 19.62 4.63 -5.01
N SER A 115 20.92 4.50 -5.28
CA SER A 115 21.39 3.99 -6.57
C SER A 115 20.84 2.58 -6.82
N GLY A 116 20.11 2.40 -7.91
CA GLY A 116 19.49 1.13 -8.27
C GLY A 116 18.07 0.93 -7.73
N GLU A 117 17.50 1.91 -7.02
CA GLU A 117 16.07 1.93 -6.67
C GLU A 117 15.21 2.39 -7.86
N ILE A 118 14.15 1.64 -8.13
CA ILE A 118 13.16 1.94 -9.17
C ILE A 118 11.78 1.94 -8.52
N VAL A 119 11.01 3.00 -8.73
CA VAL A 119 9.64 3.12 -8.21
C VAL A 119 8.65 3.16 -9.37
N ALA A 120 7.65 2.29 -9.33
CA ALA A 120 6.48 2.35 -10.21
C ALA A 120 5.25 2.75 -9.42
N VAL A 121 4.56 3.79 -9.90
CA VAL A 121 3.27 4.21 -9.37
C VAL A 121 2.19 3.86 -10.39
N ASP A 122 1.14 3.21 -9.91
CA ASP A 122 0.01 2.73 -10.71
C ASP A 122 -1.30 3.33 -10.17
N ARG A 123 -2.27 3.54 -11.05
CA ARG A 123 -3.59 4.12 -10.75
C ARG A 123 -4.72 3.09 -10.66
N ARG A 124 -4.37 1.80 -10.60
CA ARG A 124 -5.33 0.68 -10.70
C ARG A 124 -6.26 0.53 -9.51
N CYS A 125 -5.92 1.04 -8.31
CA CYS A 125 -6.78 0.91 -7.13
C CYS A 125 -7.88 1.99 -7.05
N SER A 126 -8.43 2.40 -8.21
CA SER A 126 -9.28 3.58 -8.39
C SER A 126 -10.76 3.43 -7.97
N HIS A 127 -11.10 2.48 -7.10
CA HIS A 127 -12.49 2.28 -6.70
C HIS A 127 -12.74 2.71 -5.26
N ASP A 128 -13.78 3.52 -5.09
CA ASP A 128 -14.17 4.13 -3.83
C ASP A 128 -14.78 3.10 -2.88
N LEU A 129 -14.42 3.20 -1.60
CA LEU A 129 -15.05 2.51 -0.46
C LEU A 129 -16.52 2.94 -0.24
N GLU A 130 -17.15 3.65 -1.17
CA GLU A 130 -18.53 4.13 -1.05
C GLU A 130 -19.56 3.10 -1.55
N SER A 131 -19.10 1.99 -2.11
CA SER A 131 -19.95 1.07 -2.88
C SER A 131 -20.52 -0.12 -2.10
N ALA A 132 -20.19 -0.37 -0.82
CA ALA A 132 -20.57 -1.63 -0.16
C ALA A 132 -20.85 -1.56 1.37
N HIS A 133 -22.15 -1.53 1.71
CA HIS A 133 -22.68 -2.01 3.00
C HIS A 133 -22.42 -1.16 4.27
N PRO A 134 -23.22 -1.36 5.35
CA PRO A 134 -23.04 -0.65 6.62
C PRO A 134 -21.67 -0.85 7.31
N MET A 135 -20.83 -1.77 6.83
CA MET A 135 -19.46 -1.95 7.29
C MET A 135 -18.56 -0.76 6.86
N ASP A 136 -18.85 -0.14 5.71
CA ASP A 136 -18.16 1.05 5.22
C ASP A 136 -18.31 2.24 6.17
N ALA A 137 -19.47 2.39 6.83
CA ALA A 137 -19.71 3.50 7.74
C ALA A 137 -18.83 3.44 9.01
N ALA A 138 -18.50 2.25 9.49
CA ALA A 138 -17.58 2.09 10.63
C ALA A 138 -16.14 2.36 10.20
N LEU A 139 -15.75 1.88 9.02
CA LEU A 139 -14.44 2.13 8.43
C LEU A 139 -14.24 3.63 8.13
N ARG A 140 -15.23 4.29 7.55
CA ARG A 140 -15.24 5.73 7.29
C ARG A 140 -15.01 6.53 8.56
N ARG A 141 -15.69 6.21 9.66
CA ARG A 141 -15.48 6.87 10.97
C ARG A 141 -14.07 6.71 11.51
N ILE A 142 -13.46 5.53 11.34
CA ILE A 142 -12.07 5.31 11.74
C ILE A 142 -11.13 6.13 10.84
N LEU A 143 -11.38 6.16 9.53
CA LEU A 143 -10.59 6.94 8.58
C LEU A 143 -10.79 8.46 8.75
N ASP A 144 -11.95 8.92 9.23
CA ASP A 144 -12.18 10.33 9.60
C ASP A 144 -11.29 10.75 10.78
N GLU A 145 -10.94 9.82 11.66
CA GLU A 145 -10.05 10.07 12.80
C GLU A 145 -8.57 9.94 12.41
N PHE A 146 -8.23 8.98 11.54
CA PHE A 146 -6.87 8.50 11.32
C PHE A 146 -6.34 8.60 9.88
N GLU A 147 -7.08 9.15 8.92
CA GLU A 147 -6.77 9.32 7.49
C GLU A 147 -6.47 8.02 6.71
N THR A 148 -5.69 7.11 7.28
CA THR A 148 -5.25 5.84 6.71
C THR A 148 -5.12 4.72 7.73
N LEU A 149 -5.21 3.49 7.24
CA LEU A 149 -4.97 2.26 7.98
C LEU A 149 -4.02 1.38 7.18
N ARG A 150 -2.77 1.25 7.63
CA ARG A 150 -1.80 0.32 7.03
C ARG A 150 -2.01 -1.10 7.54
N VAL A 151 -1.96 -2.06 6.63
CA VAL A 151 -1.98 -3.48 6.93
C VAL A 151 -0.86 -4.18 6.21
N ASP A 152 0.10 -4.69 6.99
CA ASP A 152 1.14 -5.54 6.45
C ASP A 152 0.58 -6.93 6.16
N VAL A 153 0.76 -7.38 4.92
CA VAL A 153 0.45 -8.75 4.55
C VAL A 153 1.70 -9.55 4.85
N ARG A 154 1.62 -10.46 5.82
CA ARG A 154 2.72 -11.40 6.03
C ARG A 154 2.81 -12.25 4.76
N ALA A 155 3.96 -12.20 4.09
CA ALA A 155 4.30 -13.19 3.07
C ALA A 155 4.07 -14.58 3.69
N ALA A 156 3.20 -15.37 3.07
CA ALA A 156 2.88 -16.73 3.48
C ALA A 156 4.07 -17.67 3.28
#